data_AF-A0A087SZZ5-F1
#
_entry.id   AF-A0A087SZZ5-F1
#
_cell.length_a   1.000
_cell.length_b   1.000
_cell.length_c   1.000
_cell.angle_alpha   90.00
_cell.angle_beta   90.00
_cell.angle_gamma   90.00
#
_symmetry.space_group_name_H-M   'P 1'
#
loop_
_entity.id
_entity.type
_entity.pdbx_description
1 polymer ?
#
loop_
_entity_poly.entity_id
_entity_poly.type
_entity_poly.pdbx_seq_one_letter_code
_entity_poly.pdbx_strand_id
1 'polypeptide(L)'
;MLDELKFMDSYQFLDASLEALVENLKQSNHEFKIFNKFFENEMSRSLLLRKGIFPYSYFDSLNVLNETCLPAKESFYSALHGTTVSDEDYKHANVVFKAFKCKNFADYLELYQSVDVVLLAEVFLSFRRTALKYYELDPVHFVTAADSTWNAGLKLTKIELQLLNNVNDYIWFENQMRGGICLLGTRHKVANNPYIRDSFNPQKPTNYIVALDANNLYGYVMSQFLPTGSFSWLSKTEIEKFDILNSKEESNVGYILEVDLDYPSHLHVLHNDLPMAPEHFSLTFDMLSPYAKDLCSKFNLTSTLPYVETFEKFLSRCWVRAICSDELSD
;
A
#
# COMPACT_ATOMS: atom_id res chain seq x y z
N MET A 1 -2.42 37.24 -3.00
CA MET A 1 -2.71 36.69 -1.65
C MET A 1 -3.35 35.31 -1.71
N LEU A 2 -4.08 34.94 -2.78
CA LEU A 2 -4.50 33.55 -3.03
C LEU A 2 -3.40 32.70 -3.69
N ASP A 3 -2.45 33.32 -4.40
CA ASP A 3 -1.38 32.62 -5.14
C ASP A 3 -0.33 31.93 -4.25
N GLU A 4 -0.42 32.08 -2.93
CA GLU A 4 0.47 31.45 -1.94
C GLU A 4 -0.23 30.36 -1.10
N LEU A 5 -1.52 30.11 -1.33
CA LEU A 5 -2.25 29.05 -0.62
C LEU A 5 -1.98 27.69 -1.24
N LYS A 6 -1.47 26.75 -0.45
CA LYS A 6 -1.32 25.35 -0.82
C LYS A 6 -2.39 24.51 -0.15
N PHE A 7 -3.23 23.86 -0.96
CA PHE A 7 -4.17 22.86 -0.49
C PHE A 7 -3.52 21.49 -0.63
N MET A 8 -3.43 20.77 0.49
CA MET A 8 -2.84 19.44 0.54
C MET A 8 -3.88 18.45 1.02
N ASP A 9 -3.79 17.22 0.50
CA ASP A 9 -4.65 16.13 0.91
C ASP A 9 -3.96 15.33 2.03
N SER A 10 -4.51 15.39 3.24
CA SER A 10 -3.98 14.66 4.39
C SER A 10 -3.98 13.15 4.19
N TYR A 11 -4.84 12.62 3.31
CA TYR A 11 -4.89 11.19 2.99
C TYR A 11 -3.62 10.71 2.25
N GLN A 12 -2.91 11.61 1.56
CA GLN A 12 -1.60 11.30 0.96
C GLN A 12 -0.49 11.06 1.99
N PHE A 13 -0.75 11.37 3.26
CA PHE A 13 0.18 11.15 4.37
C PHE A 13 -0.31 10.06 5.34
N LEU A 14 -1.62 10.01 5.56
CA LEU A 14 -2.28 9.11 6.51
C LEU A 14 -3.45 8.45 5.80
N ASP A 15 -3.21 7.29 5.19
CA ASP A 15 -4.11 6.55 4.29
C ASP A 15 -5.18 5.74 5.03
N ALA A 16 -5.79 6.33 6.04
CA ALA A 16 -6.82 5.70 6.86
C ALA A 16 -7.98 6.66 7.13
N SER A 17 -9.13 6.09 7.50
CA SER A 17 -10.27 6.90 7.92
C SER A 17 -9.93 7.72 9.17
N LEU A 18 -10.54 8.91 9.30
CA LEU A 18 -10.37 9.76 10.49
C LEU A 18 -10.69 9.00 11.78
N GLU A 19 -11.69 8.11 11.75
CA GLU A 19 -12.03 7.24 12.88
C GLU A 19 -10.87 6.34 13.30
N ALA A 20 -10.28 5.62 12.36
CA ALA A 20 -9.13 4.75 12.63
C ALA A 20 -7.93 5.54 13.17
N LEU A 21 -7.68 6.74 12.62
CA LEU A 21 -6.58 7.61 13.07
C LEU A 21 -6.82 8.14 14.49
N VAL A 22 -8.05 8.54 14.82
CA VAL A 22 -8.41 8.99 16.17
C VAL A 22 -8.35 7.85 17.17
N GLU A 23 -8.81 6.65 16.82
CA GLU A 23 -8.69 5.45 17.67
C GLU A 23 -7.23 5.08 17.94
N ASN A 24 -6.34 5.20 16.94
CA ASN A 24 -4.91 4.99 17.13
C ASN A 24 -4.32 5.99 18.14
N LEU A 25 -4.70 7.27 18.06
CA LEU A 25 -4.30 8.27 19.05
C LEU A 25 -4.83 7.95 20.46
N LYS A 26 -6.07 7.46 20.60
CA LYS A 26 -6.59 7.02 21.90
C LYS A 26 -5.79 5.87 22.47
N GLN A 27 -5.47 4.86 21.66
CA GLN A 27 -4.70 3.68 22.08
C GLN A 27 -3.26 4.03 22.51
N SER A 28 -2.69 5.10 21.96
CA SER A 28 -1.38 5.63 22.32
C SER A 28 -1.39 6.58 23.54
N ASN A 29 -2.53 6.70 24.25
CA ASN A 29 -2.72 7.63 25.38
C ASN A 29 -2.44 9.09 25.01
N HIS A 30 -2.77 9.51 23.79
CA HIS A 30 -2.62 10.90 23.35
C HIS A 30 -3.50 11.85 24.19
N GLU A 31 -3.01 13.06 24.46
CA GLU A 31 -3.69 14.02 25.36
C GLU A 31 -4.80 14.87 24.69
N PHE A 32 -4.94 14.80 23.35
CA PHE A 32 -5.96 15.52 22.58
C PHE A 32 -6.06 17.03 22.92
N LYS A 33 -4.92 17.73 22.98
CA LYS A 33 -4.82 19.12 23.50
C LYS A 33 -5.65 20.12 22.71
N ILE A 34 -5.71 19.99 21.39
CA ILE A 34 -6.45 20.89 20.50
C ILE A 34 -7.93 20.60 20.67
N PHE A 35 -8.33 19.33 20.56
CA PHE A 35 -9.71 18.91 20.77
C PHE A 35 -10.26 19.37 22.13
N ASN A 36 -9.49 19.17 23.21
CA ASN A 36 -9.87 19.58 24.56
C ASN A 36 -9.98 21.10 24.75
N LYS A 37 -9.31 21.89 23.91
CA LYS A 37 -9.40 23.36 23.89
C LYS A 37 -10.65 23.85 23.16
N PHE A 38 -11.09 23.16 22.10
CA PHE A 38 -12.34 23.48 21.40
C PHE A 38 -13.58 22.98 22.16
N PHE A 39 -13.45 21.86 22.88
CA PHE A 39 -14.54 21.24 23.64
C PHE A 39 -14.15 21.16 25.11
N GLU A 40 -14.42 22.22 25.88
CA GLU A 40 -13.91 22.37 27.25
C GLU A 40 -14.58 21.42 28.27
N ASN A 41 -15.85 21.10 28.09
CA ASN A 41 -16.61 20.34 29.08
C ASN A 41 -16.49 18.81 28.85
N GLU A 42 -16.44 18.05 29.94
CA GLU A 42 -16.21 16.59 29.91
C GLU A 42 -17.29 15.82 29.15
N MET A 43 -18.55 16.27 29.26
CA MET A 43 -19.68 15.66 28.55
C MET A 43 -19.57 15.84 27.03
N SER A 44 -19.15 17.01 26.56
CA SER A 44 -18.89 17.27 25.14
C SER A 44 -17.73 16.43 24.64
N ARG A 45 -16.66 16.29 25.43
CA ARG A 45 -15.51 15.45 25.06
C ARG A 45 -15.90 13.99 24.91
N SER A 46 -16.66 13.44 25.87
CA SER A 46 -17.07 12.04 25.83
C SER A 46 -18.04 11.74 24.68
N LEU A 47 -18.86 12.70 24.29
CA LEU A 47 -19.77 12.56 23.15
C LEU A 47 -19.06 12.74 21.80
N LEU A 48 -18.16 13.71 21.66
CA LEU A 48 -17.59 14.12 20.38
C LEU A 48 -16.25 13.49 20.04
N LEU A 49 -15.56 12.85 20.99
CA LEU A 49 -14.27 12.19 20.74
C LEU A 49 -14.50 10.83 20.06
N ARG A 50 -15.21 10.81 18.94
CA ARG A 50 -15.42 9.68 18.04
C ARG A 50 -15.90 10.22 16.69
N LYS A 51 -15.95 9.37 15.67
CA LYS A 51 -16.54 9.74 14.39
C LYS A 51 -17.99 10.19 14.57
N GLY A 52 -18.34 11.35 14.00
CA GLY A 52 -19.71 11.83 13.95
C GLY A 52 -20.59 10.99 13.03
N ILE A 53 -21.91 11.05 13.25
CA ILE A 53 -22.89 10.31 12.45
C ILE A 53 -23.63 11.33 11.60
N PHE A 54 -23.57 11.22 10.27
CA PHE A 54 -24.21 12.20 9.39
C PHE A 54 -24.97 11.52 8.24
N PRO A 55 -26.22 11.92 7.95
CA PRO A 55 -27.02 11.31 6.89
C PRO A 55 -26.68 11.94 5.52
N TYR A 56 -25.55 11.55 4.93
CA TYR A 56 -25.05 12.17 3.69
C TYR A 56 -26.04 12.11 2.53
N SER A 57 -26.73 10.99 2.34
CA SER A 57 -27.70 10.83 1.25
C SER A 57 -28.98 11.63 1.45
N TYR A 58 -29.29 12.03 2.69
CA TYR A 58 -30.45 12.88 3.00
C TYR A 58 -30.15 14.36 2.76
N PHE A 59 -28.90 14.79 2.94
CA PHE A 59 -28.49 16.17 2.73
C PHE A 59 -28.33 16.50 1.24
N ASP A 60 -29.46 16.58 0.53
CA ASP A 60 -29.53 16.78 -0.92
C ASP A 60 -29.75 18.24 -1.34
N SER A 61 -30.13 19.10 -0.40
CA SER A 61 -30.48 20.49 -0.66
C SER A 61 -30.26 21.38 0.57
N LEU A 62 -30.02 22.67 0.32
CA LEU A 62 -29.83 23.66 1.40
C LEU A 62 -31.11 23.87 2.24
N ASN A 63 -32.28 23.47 1.73
CA ASN A 63 -33.53 23.56 2.50
C ASN A 63 -33.50 22.67 3.74
N VAL A 64 -32.81 21.53 3.67
CA VAL A 64 -32.62 20.59 4.79
C VAL A 64 -31.98 21.29 6.00
N LEU A 65 -31.12 22.29 5.77
CA LEU A 65 -30.47 23.06 6.84
C LEU A 65 -31.45 23.74 7.80
N ASN A 66 -32.66 24.06 7.32
CA ASN A 66 -33.69 24.73 8.13
C ASN A 66 -34.55 23.74 8.95
N GLU A 67 -34.40 22.43 8.75
CA GLU A 67 -35.17 21.43 9.48
C GLU A 67 -34.80 21.44 10.96
N THR A 68 -35.81 21.44 11.84
CA THR A 68 -35.62 21.63 13.28
C THR A 68 -35.33 20.34 14.06
N CYS A 69 -35.22 19.21 13.37
CA CYS A 69 -34.97 17.90 13.96
C CYS A 69 -34.11 17.04 13.03
N LEU A 70 -33.49 16.01 13.59
CA LEU A 70 -32.84 14.98 12.78
C LEU A 70 -33.89 14.17 12.01
N PRO A 71 -33.58 13.71 10.80
CA PRO A 71 -34.50 12.88 10.04
C PRO A 71 -34.68 11.50 10.69
N ALA A 72 -35.65 10.74 10.16
CA ALA A 72 -35.88 9.37 10.58
C ALA A 72 -34.64 8.49 10.34
N LYS A 73 -34.50 7.39 11.09
CA LYS A 73 -33.33 6.50 11.04
C LYS A 73 -33.09 5.98 9.61
N GLU A 74 -34.16 5.73 8.87
CA GLU A 74 -34.14 5.23 7.50
C GLU A 74 -33.41 6.19 6.54
N SER A 75 -33.46 7.50 6.82
CA SER A 75 -32.78 8.54 6.04
C SER A 75 -31.27 8.59 6.28
N PHE A 76 -30.74 7.86 7.27
CA PHE A 76 -29.29 7.72 7.49
C PHE A 76 -28.65 6.61 6.64
N TYR A 77 -29.38 6.04 5.69
CA TYR A 77 -28.83 5.08 4.74
C TYR A 77 -27.67 5.69 3.93
N SER A 78 -26.54 4.99 3.88
CA SER A 78 -25.38 5.39 3.07
C SER A 78 -25.43 4.70 1.72
N ALA A 79 -25.76 5.47 0.66
CA ALA A 79 -25.74 4.95 -0.71
C ALA A 79 -24.34 4.47 -1.15
N LEU A 80 -23.28 5.04 -0.57
CA LEU A 80 -21.88 4.70 -0.89
C LEU A 80 -21.50 3.30 -0.36
N HIS A 81 -21.96 2.96 0.84
CA HIS A 81 -21.60 1.70 1.50
C HIS A 81 -22.72 0.64 1.42
N GLY A 82 -23.91 1.02 0.98
CA GLY A 82 -25.07 0.13 0.96
C GLY A 82 -25.55 -0.28 2.35
N THR A 83 -25.22 0.50 3.39
CA THR A 83 -25.49 0.17 4.79
C THR A 83 -26.40 1.19 5.46
N THR A 84 -27.21 0.71 6.40
CA THR A 84 -28.01 1.55 7.30
C THR A 84 -27.24 1.84 8.58
N VAL A 85 -27.52 2.99 9.20
CA VAL A 85 -27.00 3.31 10.54
C VAL A 85 -27.46 2.29 11.59
N SER A 86 -26.60 2.00 12.57
CA SER A 86 -26.95 1.17 13.73
C SER A 86 -27.96 1.88 14.65
N ASP A 87 -28.66 1.12 15.50
CA ASP A 87 -29.55 1.73 16.50
C ASP A 87 -28.77 2.56 17.53
N GLU A 88 -27.59 2.09 17.90
CA GLU A 88 -26.68 2.77 18.83
C GLU A 88 -26.20 4.11 18.26
N ASP A 89 -25.78 4.13 16.99
CA ASP A 89 -25.28 5.35 16.34
C ASP A 89 -26.39 6.36 16.08
N TYR A 90 -27.59 5.91 15.70
CA TYR A 90 -28.74 6.82 15.55
C TYR A 90 -29.17 7.42 16.89
N LYS A 91 -29.19 6.62 17.96
CA LYS A 91 -29.43 7.12 19.33
C LYS A 91 -28.35 8.13 19.72
N HIS A 92 -27.09 7.84 19.42
CA HIS A 92 -25.98 8.74 19.70
C HIS A 92 -26.13 10.08 18.97
N ALA A 93 -26.47 10.07 17.68
CA ALA A 93 -26.74 11.28 16.89
C ALA A 93 -27.83 12.15 17.54
N ASN A 94 -28.92 11.53 18.01
CA ASN A 94 -29.99 12.21 18.73
C ASN A 94 -29.55 12.79 20.08
N VAL A 95 -28.70 12.07 20.81
CA VAL A 95 -28.11 12.56 22.07
C VAL A 95 -27.24 13.78 21.80
N VAL A 96 -26.38 13.74 20.77
CA VAL A 96 -25.53 14.87 20.38
C VAL A 96 -26.38 16.09 19.98
N PHE A 97 -27.36 15.92 19.10
CA PHE A 97 -28.25 17.01 18.67
C PHE A 97 -28.92 17.72 19.85
N LYS A 98 -29.39 16.96 20.85
CA LYS A 98 -30.01 17.50 22.06
C LYS A 98 -29.00 18.12 23.02
N ALA A 99 -27.88 17.44 23.29
CA ALA A 99 -26.87 17.87 24.24
C ALA A 99 -26.23 19.21 23.84
N PHE A 100 -26.03 19.42 22.54
CA PHE A 100 -25.48 20.65 21.98
C PHE A 100 -26.54 21.69 21.59
N LYS A 101 -27.82 21.40 21.89
CA LYS A 101 -28.94 22.33 21.68
C LYS A 101 -29.05 22.81 20.24
N CYS A 102 -28.78 21.94 19.27
CA CYS A 102 -28.96 22.23 17.85
C CYS A 102 -30.42 22.60 17.60
N LYS A 103 -30.67 23.79 17.04
CA LYS A 103 -32.02 24.26 16.73
C LYS A 103 -32.50 23.74 15.39
N ASN A 104 -31.56 23.51 14.49
CA ASN A 104 -31.82 23.02 13.15
C ASN A 104 -30.66 22.13 12.65
N PHE A 105 -30.83 21.61 11.44
CA PHE A 105 -29.84 20.75 10.80
C PHE A 105 -28.55 21.51 10.43
N ALA A 106 -28.61 22.82 10.20
CA ALA A 106 -27.41 23.66 10.04
C ALA A 106 -26.52 23.65 11.29
N ASP A 107 -27.08 23.84 12.48
CA ASP A 107 -26.33 23.77 13.73
C ASP A 107 -25.67 22.39 13.92
N TYR A 108 -26.38 21.32 13.51
CA TYR A 108 -25.84 19.95 13.58
C TYR A 108 -24.71 19.70 12.57
N LEU A 109 -24.86 20.19 11.34
CA LEU A 109 -23.82 20.13 10.31
C LEU A 109 -22.57 20.93 10.73
N GLU A 110 -22.75 22.13 11.26
CA GLU A 110 -21.63 22.96 11.75
C GLU A 110 -20.87 22.26 12.87
N LEU A 111 -21.60 21.67 13.84
CA LEU A 111 -20.99 20.88 14.90
C LEU A 111 -20.23 19.66 14.35
N TYR A 112 -20.88 18.88 13.46
CA TYR A 112 -20.30 17.71 12.83
C TYR A 112 -18.98 18.07 12.09
N GLN A 113 -19.01 19.11 11.26
CA GLN A 113 -17.83 19.55 10.50
C GLN A 113 -16.73 20.11 11.41
N SER A 114 -17.11 20.86 12.45
CA SER A 114 -16.14 21.40 13.41
C SER A 114 -15.40 20.28 14.15
N VAL A 115 -16.10 19.22 14.53
CA VAL A 115 -15.50 18.04 15.18
C VAL A 115 -14.54 17.35 14.23
N ASP A 116 -14.95 17.06 12.99
CA ASP A 116 -14.10 16.40 12.00
C ASP A 116 -12.82 17.22 11.73
N VAL A 117 -12.94 18.55 11.54
CA VAL A 117 -11.80 19.44 11.31
C VAL A 117 -10.85 19.49 12.51
N VAL A 118 -11.39 19.59 13.73
CA VAL A 118 -10.57 19.65 14.95
C VAL A 118 -9.86 18.32 15.20
N LEU A 119 -10.53 17.19 14.99
CA LEU A 119 -9.92 15.86 15.11
C LEU A 119 -8.84 15.65 14.05
N LEU A 120 -9.09 16.03 12.80
CA LEU A 120 -8.10 15.94 11.73
C LEU A 120 -6.88 16.82 12.04
N ALA A 121 -7.09 18.04 12.54
CA ALA A 121 -6.00 18.92 12.96
C ALA A 121 -5.19 18.30 14.11
N GLU A 122 -5.83 17.67 15.09
CA GLU A 122 -5.15 16.96 16.18
C GLU A 122 -4.29 15.80 15.65
N VAL A 123 -4.86 14.96 14.80
CA VAL A 123 -4.19 13.83 14.15
C VAL A 123 -2.97 14.31 13.36
N PHE A 124 -3.18 15.28 12.48
CA PHE A 124 -2.13 15.74 11.57
C PHE A 124 -1.02 16.49 12.32
N LEU A 125 -1.34 17.28 13.35
CA LEU A 125 -0.33 17.92 14.18
C LEU A 125 0.43 16.91 15.06
N SER A 126 -0.21 15.81 15.46
CA SER A 126 0.49 14.70 16.12
C SER A 126 1.50 14.05 15.18
N PHE A 127 1.08 13.75 13.95
CA PHE A 127 1.97 13.24 12.89
C PHE A 127 3.14 14.21 12.61
N ARG A 128 2.88 15.51 12.44
CA ARG A 128 3.94 16.52 12.25
C ARG A 128 4.95 16.55 13.40
N ARG A 129 4.49 16.50 14.66
CA ARG A 129 5.38 16.45 15.84
C ARG A 129 6.27 15.21 15.82
N THR A 130 5.69 14.06 15.48
CA THR A 130 6.42 12.79 15.36
C THR A 130 7.46 12.86 14.24
N ALA A 131 7.06 13.29 13.04
CA ALA A 131 7.96 13.45 11.90
C ALA A 131 9.11 14.42 12.20
N LEU A 132 8.83 15.58 12.81
CA LEU A 132 9.86 16.52 13.25
C LEU A 132 10.80 15.94 14.30
N LYS A 133 10.29 15.11 15.22
CA LYS A 133 11.11 14.48 16.25
C LYS A 133 12.06 13.42 15.68
N TYR A 134 11.59 12.60 14.74
CA TYR A 134 12.35 11.44 14.24
C TYR A 134 13.13 11.74 12.97
N TYR A 135 12.57 12.52 12.05
CA TYR A 135 13.16 12.83 10.75
C TYR A 135 13.71 14.25 10.67
N GLU A 136 13.36 15.11 11.64
CA GLU A 136 13.70 16.55 11.62
C GLU A 136 13.27 17.22 10.29
N LEU A 137 12.16 16.73 9.74
CA LEU A 137 11.52 17.22 8.53
C LEU A 137 10.04 17.45 8.84
N ASP A 138 9.48 18.58 8.41
CA ASP A 138 8.05 18.85 8.58
C ASP A 138 7.27 18.33 7.35
N PRO A 139 6.32 17.40 7.54
CA PRO A 139 5.55 16.83 6.43
C PRO A 139 4.83 17.84 5.54
N VAL A 140 4.50 19.04 6.05
CA VAL A 140 3.81 20.09 5.28
C VAL A 140 4.64 20.70 4.15
N HIS A 141 5.94 20.38 4.08
CA HIS A 141 6.80 20.80 2.99
C HIS A 141 6.88 19.79 1.83
N PHE A 142 6.21 18.65 1.97
CA PHE A 142 6.15 17.58 0.98
C PHE A 142 4.71 17.43 0.45
N VAL A 143 4.54 16.67 -0.62
CA VAL A 143 3.21 16.41 -1.20
C VAL A 143 2.58 15.14 -0.64
N THR A 144 3.40 14.12 -0.33
CA THR A 144 2.95 12.80 0.13
C THR A 144 3.86 12.25 1.23
N ALA A 145 3.40 11.20 1.93
CA ALA A 145 4.25 10.44 2.86
C ALA A 145 5.47 9.85 2.14
N ALA A 146 5.30 9.30 0.93
CA ALA A 146 6.39 8.71 0.17
C ALA A 146 7.52 9.73 -0.12
N ASP A 147 7.15 10.92 -0.60
CA ASP A 147 8.09 12.03 -0.83
C ASP A 147 8.79 12.45 0.47
N SER A 148 8.05 12.60 1.56
CA SER A 148 8.61 12.93 2.87
C SER A 148 9.59 11.86 3.38
N THR A 149 9.24 10.57 3.27
CA THR A 149 10.09 9.46 3.71
C THR A 149 11.33 9.28 2.84
N TRP A 150 11.21 9.51 1.54
CA TRP A 150 12.34 9.48 0.61
C TRP A 150 13.38 10.55 0.98
N ASN A 151 12.93 11.79 1.19
CA ASN A 151 13.80 12.88 1.63
C ASN A 151 14.38 12.63 3.03
N ALA A 152 13.61 12.02 3.94
CA ALA A 152 14.14 11.61 5.25
C ALA A 152 15.27 10.57 5.10
N GLY A 153 15.10 9.59 4.21
CA GLY A 153 16.12 8.59 3.88
C GLY A 153 17.39 9.22 3.31
N LEU A 154 17.27 10.11 2.32
CA LEU A 154 18.41 10.84 1.75
C LEU A 154 19.11 11.73 2.79
N LYS A 155 18.36 12.40 3.66
CA LYS A 155 18.92 13.22 4.74
C LYS A 155 19.72 12.37 5.73
N LEU A 156 19.22 11.18 6.06
CA LEU A 156 19.85 10.27 7.01
C LEU A 156 21.14 9.67 6.45
N THR A 157 21.07 9.10 5.26
CA THR A 157 22.19 8.40 4.58
C THR A 157 23.23 9.37 4.02
N LYS A 158 22.81 10.59 3.65
CA LYS A 158 23.62 11.63 2.98
C LYS A 158 24.19 11.17 1.64
N ILE A 159 23.58 10.15 1.05
CA ILE A 159 24.01 9.61 -0.23
C ILE A 159 23.60 10.52 -1.38
N GLU A 160 24.45 10.64 -2.39
CA GLU A 160 24.14 11.34 -3.63
C GLU A 160 23.82 10.30 -4.70
N LEU A 161 22.56 10.25 -5.14
CA LEU A 161 22.12 9.35 -6.19
C LEU A 161 22.36 9.98 -7.57
N GLN A 162 23.08 9.27 -8.44
CA GLN A 162 23.26 9.70 -9.82
C GLN A 162 21.96 9.49 -10.61
N LEU A 163 21.53 10.51 -11.35
CA LEU A 163 20.42 10.37 -12.28
C LEU A 163 20.88 9.70 -13.59
N LEU A 164 19.99 8.86 -14.16
CA LEU A 164 20.18 8.35 -15.51
C LEU A 164 20.03 9.48 -16.53
N ASN A 165 21.10 9.76 -17.28
CA ASN A 165 21.13 10.86 -18.26
C ASN A 165 20.61 10.46 -19.65
N ASN A 166 20.35 9.17 -19.87
CA ASN A 166 19.93 8.63 -21.16
C ASN A 166 18.55 7.97 -21.04
N VAL A 167 17.61 8.41 -21.89
CA VAL A 167 16.25 7.89 -21.93
C VAL A 167 16.18 6.40 -22.25
N ASN A 168 17.10 5.88 -23.07
CA ASN A 168 17.13 4.46 -23.41
C ASN A 168 17.56 3.61 -22.23
N ASP A 169 18.49 4.10 -21.41
CA ASP A 169 18.90 3.40 -20.19
C ASP A 169 17.73 3.38 -19.20
N TYR A 170 17.04 4.52 -19.02
CA TYR A 170 15.83 4.58 -18.20
C TYR A 170 14.73 3.61 -18.65
N ILE A 171 14.39 3.60 -19.95
CA ILE A 171 13.40 2.67 -20.52
C ILE A 171 13.84 1.21 -20.32
N TRP A 172 15.13 0.93 -20.49
CA TRP A 172 15.67 -0.41 -20.27
C TRP A 172 15.48 -0.85 -18.82
N PHE A 173 15.81 0.00 -17.84
CA PHE A 173 15.60 -0.26 -16.41
C PHE A 173 14.12 -0.49 -16.07
N GLU A 174 13.23 0.41 -16.49
CA GLU A 174 11.78 0.31 -16.26
C GLU A 174 11.21 -1.00 -16.80
N ASN A 175 11.62 -1.41 -18.00
CA ASN A 175 11.18 -2.67 -18.61
C ASN A 175 11.64 -3.91 -17.81
N GLN A 176 12.71 -3.80 -17.02
CA GLN A 176 13.19 -4.88 -16.15
C GLN A 176 12.61 -4.85 -14.74
N MET A 177 11.93 -3.77 -14.33
CA MET A 177 11.30 -3.72 -13.03
C MET A 177 10.19 -4.79 -12.91
N ARG A 178 10.15 -5.46 -11.76
CA ARG A 178 9.16 -6.47 -11.41
C ARG A 178 8.57 -6.13 -10.04
N GLY A 179 7.30 -6.45 -9.86
CA GLY A 179 6.65 -6.37 -8.55
C GLY A 179 7.00 -7.57 -7.66
N GLY A 180 6.33 -7.67 -6.52
CA GLY A 180 6.42 -8.85 -5.66
C GLY A 180 5.95 -10.12 -6.37
N ILE A 181 6.65 -11.23 -6.15
CA ILE A 181 6.27 -12.53 -6.69
C ILE A 181 5.03 -13.03 -5.95
N CYS A 182 3.94 -13.23 -6.68
CA CYS A 182 2.73 -13.87 -6.17
C CYS A 182 2.52 -15.19 -6.91
N LEU A 183 2.79 -16.31 -6.23
CA LEU A 183 2.76 -17.64 -6.81
C LEU A 183 1.86 -18.58 -6.01
N LEU A 184 1.09 -19.38 -6.75
CA LEU A 184 0.22 -20.42 -6.18
C LEU A 184 0.65 -21.79 -6.70
N GLY A 185 1.65 -22.42 -6.06
CA GLY A 185 2.16 -23.74 -6.47
C GLY A 185 1.13 -24.89 -6.33
N THR A 186 0.19 -24.77 -5.39
CA THR A 186 -0.91 -25.74 -5.21
C THR A 186 -2.25 -25.01 -5.10
N ARG A 187 -3.21 -25.34 -5.97
CA ARG A 187 -4.52 -24.66 -6.04
C ARG A 187 -5.34 -24.75 -4.76
N HIS A 188 -5.28 -25.88 -4.07
CA HIS A 188 -6.04 -26.10 -2.84
C HIS A 188 -5.38 -27.17 -1.98
N LYS A 189 -5.15 -26.85 -0.71
CA LYS A 189 -4.64 -27.78 0.30
C LYS A 189 -5.39 -27.56 1.60
N VAL A 190 -5.82 -28.65 2.23
CA VAL A 190 -6.42 -28.63 3.57
C VAL A 190 -5.51 -29.40 4.50
N ALA A 191 -5.13 -28.78 5.61
CA ALA A 191 -4.37 -29.44 6.65
C ALA A 191 -5.29 -30.31 7.53
N ASN A 192 -4.89 -31.56 7.79
CA ASN A 192 -5.48 -32.41 8.81
C ASN A 192 -4.82 -32.10 10.16
N ASN A 193 -5.19 -30.96 10.73
CA ASN A 193 -4.58 -30.40 11.93
C ASN A 193 -5.41 -30.75 13.19
N PRO A 194 -4.85 -31.47 14.18
CA PRO A 194 -5.56 -31.88 15.39
C PRO A 194 -6.02 -30.72 16.28
N TYR A 195 -5.48 -29.51 16.10
CA TYR A 195 -5.91 -28.31 16.83
C TYR A 195 -7.20 -27.70 16.27
N ILE A 196 -7.61 -28.07 15.04
CA ILE A 196 -8.84 -27.61 14.40
C ILE A 196 -9.88 -28.75 14.50
N ARG A 197 -10.57 -28.81 15.64
CA ARG A 197 -11.44 -29.95 16.00
C ARG A 197 -12.55 -30.22 14.99
N ASP A 198 -13.10 -29.17 14.39
CA ASP A 198 -14.27 -29.27 13.50
C ASP A 198 -13.97 -29.99 12.18
N SER A 199 -12.70 -30.02 11.74
CA SER A 199 -12.27 -30.60 10.46
C SER A 199 -11.26 -31.74 10.59
N PHE A 200 -10.76 -32.01 11.79
CA PHE A 200 -9.78 -33.06 12.04
C PHE A 200 -10.36 -34.47 11.85
N ASN A 201 -9.61 -35.32 11.14
CA ASN A 201 -9.94 -36.72 10.97
C ASN A 201 -8.81 -37.62 11.50
N PRO A 202 -9.04 -38.39 12.59
CA PRO A 202 -8.01 -39.26 13.19
C PRO A 202 -7.62 -40.45 12.29
N GLN A 203 -8.39 -40.74 11.23
CA GLN A 203 -8.08 -41.78 10.26
C GLN A 203 -7.13 -41.31 9.15
N LYS A 204 -6.83 -40.00 9.07
CA LYS A 204 -5.91 -39.42 8.10
C LYS A 204 -4.59 -39.05 8.79
N PRO A 205 -3.45 -39.09 8.07
CA PRO A 205 -2.19 -38.61 8.62
C PRO A 205 -2.29 -37.13 9.00
N THR A 206 -1.66 -36.77 10.10
CA THR A 206 -1.58 -35.38 10.57
C THR A 206 -0.67 -34.57 9.66
N ASN A 207 -1.09 -33.35 9.31
CA ASN A 207 -0.23 -32.37 8.65
C ASN A 207 -0.66 -30.94 9.00
N TYR A 208 0.19 -29.98 8.66
CA TYR A 208 0.04 -28.58 9.01
C TYR A 208 0.31 -27.70 7.78
N ILE A 209 -0.26 -26.50 7.78
CA ILE A 209 0.14 -25.41 6.89
C ILE A 209 0.81 -24.36 7.77
N VAL A 210 2.01 -23.95 7.39
CA VAL A 210 2.75 -22.91 8.10
C VAL A 210 2.67 -21.63 7.29
N ALA A 211 2.27 -20.54 7.93
CA ALA A 211 2.34 -19.20 7.36
C ALA A 211 3.62 -18.53 7.89
N LEU A 212 4.51 -18.15 6.98
CA LEU A 212 5.74 -17.43 7.28
C LEU A 212 5.65 -16.06 6.62
N ASP A 213 6.05 -15.02 7.36
CA ASP A 213 6.09 -13.65 6.88
C ASP A 213 7.45 -13.04 7.22
N ALA A 214 8.04 -12.34 6.26
CA ALA A 214 9.31 -11.66 6.44
C ALA A 214 9.05 -10.24 6.96
N ASN A 215 9.40 -10.01 8.23
CA ASN A 215 9.30 -8.68 8.84
C ASN A 215 10.14 -7.66 8.07
N ASN A 216 9.50 -6.65 7.49
CA ASN A 216 10.16 -5.55 6.76
C ASN A 216 11.10 -6.03 5.63
N LEU A 217 10.61 -6.90 4.74
CA LEU A 217 11.39 -7.47 3.64
C LEU A 217 12.12 -6.40 2.80
N TYR A 218 11.41 -5.37 2.33
CA TYR A 218 12.04 -4.31 1.53
C TYR A 218 13.04 -3.49 2.33
N GLY A 219 12.79 -3.21 3.61
CA GLY A 219 13.77 -2.52 4.45
C GLY A 219 15.06 -3.31 4.66
N TYR A 220 14.97 -4.65 4.75
CA TYR A 220 16.15 -5.51 4.78
C TYR A 220 16.91 -5.50 3.43
N VAL A 221 16.19 -5.54 2.30
CA VAL A 221 16.82 -5.44 0.97
C VAL A 221 17.46 -4.06 0.77
N MET A 222 16.82 -3.00 1.25
CA MET A 222 17.35 -1.63 1.21
C MET A 222 18.58 -1.42 2.10
N SER A 223 18.85 -2.32 3.05
CA SER A 223 20.08 -2.30 3.85
C SER A 223 21.22 -3.11 3.24
N GLN A 224 21.02 -3.70 2.06
CA GLN A 224 22.09 -4.38 1.31
C GLN A 224 22.81 -3.38 0.40
N PHE A 225 23.90 -3.83 -0.23
CA PHE A 225 24.57 -3.06 -1.27
C PHE A 225 23.62 -2.84 -2.45
N LEU A 226 23.45 -1.58 -2.84
CA LEU A 226 22.53 -1.15 -3.90
C LEU A 226 23.20 -0.14 -4.83
N PRO A 227 22.79 -0.08 -6.11
CA PRO A 227 23.38 0.81 -7.10
C PRO A 227 23.03 2.27 -6.81
N THR A 228 24.05 3.12 -6.66
CA THR A 228 23.86 4.55 -6.32
C THR A 228 24.36 5.50 -7.38
N GLY A 229 25.30 5.06 -8.23
CA GLY A 229 25.80 5.87 -9.34
C GLY A 229 26.91 5.20 -10.15
N SER A 230 27.66 6.02 -10.89
CA SER A 230 28.71 5.60 -11.84
C SER A 230 28.23 4.66 -12.94
N PHE A 231 26.97 4.80 -13.37
CA PHE A 231 26.36 3.94 -14.38
C PHE A 231 27.15 3.96 -15.69
N SER A 232 27.66 2.80 -16.09
CA SER A 232 28.40 2.65 -17.35
C SER A 232 28.17 1.29 -17.99
N TRP A 233 28.04 1.28 -19.30
CA TRP A 233 27.97 0.05 -20.09
C TRP A 233 29.36 -0.57 -20.24
N LEU A 234 29.49 -1.87 -19.94
CA LEU A 234 30.72 -2.60 -20.20
C LEU A 234 31.04 -2.64 -21.71
N SER A 235 32.31 -2.47 -22.05
CA SER A 235 32.84 -2.69 -23.39
C SER A 235 32.79 -4.18 -23.76
N LYS A 236 32.84 -4.48 -25.07
CA LYS A 236 32.89 -5.87 -25.55
C LYS A 236 34.03 -6.67 -24.92
N THR A 237 35.20 -6.05 -24.75
CA THR A 237 36.37 -6.69 -24.15
C THR A 237 36.21 -6.95 -22.64
N GLU A 238 35.44 -6.13 -21.94
CA GLU A 238 35.12 -6.35 -20.53
C GLU A 238 34.09 -7.47 -20.38
N ILE A 239 33.08 -7.51 -21.26
CA ILE A 239 32.08 -8.58 -21.32
C ILE A 239 32.74 -9.93 -21.58
N GLU A 240 33.67 -10.02 -22.53
CA GLU A 240 34.40 -11.27 -22.85
C GLU A 240 35.24 -11.80 -21.68
N LYS A 241 35.64 -10.93 -20.76
CA LYS A 241 36.43 -11.27 -19.57
C LYS A 241 35.59 -11.34 -18.30
N PHE A 242 34.30 -11.05 -18.39
CA PHE A 242 33.42 -10.97 -17.24
C PHE A 242 33.15 -12.39 -16.71
N ASP A 243 33.33 -12.56 -15.41
CA ASP A 243 33.08 -13.81 -14.71
C ASP A 243 32.23 -13.55 -13.48
N ILE A 244 30.92 -13.78 -13.63
CA ILE A 244 29.93 -13.57 -12.58
C ILE A 244 30.20 -14.42 -11.34
N LEU A 245 30.81 -15.60 -11.48
CA LEU A 245 31.06 -16.50 -10.36
C LEU A 245 32.18 -16.00 -9.45
N ASN A 246 32.98 -15.05 -9.93
CA ASN A 246 34.05 -14.41 -9.17
C ASN A 246 33.64 -13.05 -8.58
N SER A 247 32.45 -12.54 -8.90
CA SER A 247 31.90 -11.32 -8.28
C SER A 247 31.43 -11.60 -6.85
N LYS A 248 31.75 -10.69 -5.93
CA LYS A 248 31.30 -10.76 -4.53
C LYS A 248 30.01 -9.96 -4.35
N GLU A 249 29.15 -10.42 -3.45
CA GLU A 249 27.90 -9.72 -3.09
C GLU A 249 28.15 -8.38 -2.41
N GLU A 250 29.20 -8.27 -1.58
CA GLU A 250 29.60 -7.03 -0.88
C GLU A 250 30.64 -6.22 -1.68
N SER A 251 30.50 -6.21 -3.01
CA SER A 251 31.39 -5.47 -3.90
C SER A 251 30.98 -4.01 -3.95
N ASN A 252 31.94 -3.10 -4.04
CA ASN A 252 31.63 -1.69 -4.35
C ASN A 252 31.17 -1.48 -5.80
N VAL A 253 31.14 -2.55 -6.61
CA VAL A 253 30.70 -2.55 -8.00
C VAL A 253 29.62 -3.60 -8.17
N GLY A 254 28.42 -3.14 -8.50
CA GLY A 254 27.26 -3.94 -8.87
C GLY A 254 27.16 -4.16 -10.39
N TYR A 255 26.48 -5.23 -10.78
CA TYR A 255 26.23 -5.57 -12.18
C TYR A 255 24.76 -5.90 -12.42
N ILE A 256 24.18 -5.28 -13.44
CA ILE A 256 22.84 -5.63 -13.93
C ILE A 256 23.01 -6.26 -15.30
N LEU A 257 22.59 -7.52 -15.43
CA LEU A 257 22.89 -8.35 -16.58
C LEU A 257 21.62 -8.67 -17.37
N GLU A 258 21.64 -8.34 -18.66
CA GLU A 258 20.75 -8.94 -19.66
C GLU A 258 21.44 -10.20 -20.19
N VAL A 259 20.85 -11.39 -20.05
CA VAL A 259 21.51 -12.67 -20.38
C VAL A 259 20.56 -13.64 -21.08
N ASP A 260 21.13 -14.50 -21.92
CA ASP A 260 20.47 -15.72 -22.39
C ASP A 260 20.67 -16.83 -21.34
N LEU A 261 19.59 -17.51 -20.95
CA LEU A 261 19.64 -18.63 -20.01
C LEU A 261 19.25 -19.93 -20.71
N ASP A 262 20.05 -20.98 -20.52
CA ASP A 262 19.63 -22.35 -20.79
C ASP A 262 19.03 -22.93 -19.50
N TYR A 263 17.77 -23.37 -19.57
CA TYR A 263 17.04 -23.91 -18.42
C TYR A 263 16.69 -25.39 -18.63
N PRO A 264 17.51 -26.32 -18.11
CA PRO A 264 17.36 -27.74 -18.39
C PRO A 264 16.00 -28.31 -17.97
N SER A 265 15.33 -29.03 -18.87
CA SER A 265 13.97 -29.54 -18.66
C SER A 265 13.81 -30.44 -17.43
N HIS A 266 14.88 -31.12 -17.00
CA HIS A 266 14.82 -31.97 -15.80
C HIS A 266 14.66 -31.18 -14.49
N LEU A 267 14.93 -29.87 -14.50
CA LEU A 267 14.77 -28.98 -13.34
C LEU A 267 13.37 -28.36 -13.25
N HIS A 268 12.59 -28.38 -14.33
CA HIS A 268 11.29 -27.70 -14.41
C HIS A 268 10.33 -28.18 -13.33
N VAL A 269 10.27 -29.50 -13.12
CA VAL A 269 9.44 -30.11 -12.07
C VAL A 269 9.92 -29.72 -10.67
N LEU A 270 11.24 -29.66 -10.46
CA LEU A 270 11.83 -29.33 -9.16
C LEU A 270 11.56 -27.88 -8.76
N HIS A 271 11.65 -26.94 -9.70
CA HIS A 271 11.43 -25.51 -9.44
C HIS A 271 10.00 -25.06 -9.73
N ASN A 272 9.05 -25.99 -9.92
CA ASN A 272 7.66 -25.63 -10.22
C ASN A 272 7.02 -24.75 -9.13
N ASP A 273 7.45 -24.90 -7.89
CA ASP A 273 6.97 -24.12 -6.74
C ASP A 273 7.69 -22.78 -6.58
N LEU A 274 8.81 -22.54 -7.27
CA LEU A 274 9.51 -21.24 -7.31
C LEU A 274 10.37 -21.17 -8.58
N PRO A 275 9.76 -20.84 -9.73
CA PRO A 275 10.46 -20.83 -10.99
C PRO A 275 11.43 -19.64 -11.07
N MET A 276 12.58 -19.87 -11.70
CA MET A 276 13.67 -18.91 -11.79
C MET A 276 13.47 -17.96 -12.98
N ALA A 277 13.94 -16.72 -12.84
CA ALA A 277 13.96 -15.69 -13.89
C ALA A 277 12.60 -15.42 -14.58
N PRO A 278 11.58 -14.94 -13.83
CA PRO A 278 10.27 -14.63 -14.40
C PRO A 278 10.32 -13.43 -15.36
N GLU A 279 9.67 -13.56 -16.51
CA GLU A 279 9.56 -12.50 -17.52
C GLU A 279 8.15 -11.94 -17.65
N HIS A 280 8.04 -10.70 -18.11
CA HIS A 280 6.74 -10.13 -18.47
C HIS A 280 6.24 -10.82 -19.72
N PHE A 281 5.10 -11.50 -19.63
CA PHE A 281 4.54 -12.25 -20.73
C PHE A 281 3.09 -11.85 -21.04
N SER A 282 2.73 -11.88 -22.31
CA SER A 282 1.34 -11.70 -22.74
C SER A 282 0.79 -13.02 -23.23
N LEU A 283 -0.01 -13.67 -22.39
CA LEU A 283 -0.68 -14.92 -22.72
C LEU A 283 -1.56 -14.75 -23.96
N THR A 284 -1.33 -15.56 -24.99
CA THR A 284 -2.25 -15.66 -26.13
C THR A 284 -3.35 -16.69 -25.82
N PHE A 285 -4.52 -16.54 -26.42
CA PHE A 285 -5.64 -17.47 -26.21
C PHE A 285 -5.23 -18.93 -26.51
N ASP A 286 -4.38 -19.14 -27.51
CA ASP A 286 -3.95 -20.48 -27.92
C ASP A 286 -3.12 -21.20 -26.84
N MET A 287 -2.39 -20.44 -26.02
CA MET A 287 -1.59 -20.94 -24.90
C MET A 287 -2.42 -21.39 -23.70
N LEU A 288 -3.70 -21.02 -23.65
CA LEU A 288 -4.58 -21.41 -22.55
C LEU A 288 -4.86 -22.92 -22.55
N SER A 289 -4.87 -23.50 -21.35
CA SER A 289 -5.35 -24.87 -21.14
C SER A 289 -6.80 -25.02 -21.62
N PRO A 290 -7.25 -26.24 -22.01
CA PRO A 290 -8.64 -26.46 -22.42
C PRO A 290 -9.67 -26.00 -21.38
N TYR A 291 -9.37 -26.17 -20.09
CA TYR A 291 -10.22 -25.69 -19.00
C TYR A 291 -10.32 -24.16 -18.94
N ALA A 292 -9.19 -23.46 -19.10
CA ALA A 292 -9.19 -22.00 -19.11
C ALA A 292 -9.95 -21.45 -20.32
N LYS A 293 -9.84 -22.09 -21.49
CA LYS A 293 -10.61 -21.74 -22.70
C LYS A 293 -12.12 -21.86 -22.46
N ASP A 294 -12.57 -22.93 -21.81
CA ASP A 294 -13.98 -23.13 -21.45
C ASP A 294 -14.51 -22.02 -20.52
N LEU A 295 -13.72 -21.62 -19.52
CA LEU A 295 -14.08 -20.50 -18.64
C LEU A 295 -14.16 -19.17 -19.40
N CYS A 296 -13.23 -18.90 -20.32
CA CYS A 296 -13.30 -17.71 -21.16
C CYS A 296 -14.59 -17.66 -21.97
N SER A 297 -15.02 -18.79 -22.55
CA SER A 297 -16.29 -18.89 -23.25
C SER A 297 -17.49 -18.70 -22.31
N LYS A 298 -17.48 -19.33 -21.13
CA LYS A 298 -18.57 -19.26 -20.15
C LYS A 298 -18.82 -17.84 -19.63
N PHE A 299 -17.76 -17.07 -19.42
CA PHE A 299 -17.81 -15.73 -18.85
C PHE A 299 -17.64 -14.61 -19.89
N ASN A 300 -17.62 -14.96 -21.18
CA ASN A 300 -17.46 -14.02 -22.30
C ASN A 300 -16.22 -13.13 -22.17
N LEU A 301 -15.09 -13.72 -21.77
CA LEU A 301 -13.81 -13.02 -21.60
C LEU A 301 -13.09 -12.96 -22.96
N THR A 302 -13.03 -11.76 -23.54
CA THR A 302 -12.46 -11.52 -24.88
C THR A 302 -10.95 -11.25 -24.90
N SER A 303 -10.34 -11.02 -23.74
CA SER A 303 -8.92 -10.73 -23.59
C SER A 303 -8.33 -11.38 -22.35
N THR A 304 -7.13 -11.92 -22.49
CA THR A 304 -6.24 -12.26 -21.39
C THR A 304 -5.54 -10.98 -20.93
N LEU A 305 -5.53 -10.72 -19.63
CA LEU A 305 -4.71 -9.65 -19.06
C LEU A 305 -3.22 -10.06 -19.12
N PRO A 306 -2.29 -9.09 -19.17
CA PRO A 306 -0.87 -9.39 -19.00
C PRO A 306 -0.65 -10.15 -17.68
N TYR A 307 0.16 -11.20 -17.73
CA TYR A 307 0.43 -12.11 -16.61
C TYR A 307 1.93 -12.41 -16.58
N VAL A 308 2.49 -12.60 -15.39
CA VAL A 308 3.89 -13.03 -15.25
C VAL A 308 3.91 -14.55 -15.31
N GLU A 309 4.30 -15.11 -16.45
CA GLU A 309 4.45 -16.56 -16.64
C GLU A 309 5.93 -16.92 -16.63
N THR A 310 6.24 -18.12 -16.13
CA THR A 310 7.57 -18.70 -16.24
C THR A 310 7.54 -19.80 -17.31
N PHE A 311 8.20 -19.56 -18.45
CA PHE A 311 8.17 -20.48 -19.59
C PHE A 311 9.13 -21.67 -19.46
N GLU A 312 8.69 -22.81 -20.00
CA GLU A 312 9.48 -24.06 -20.18
C GLU A 312 10.31 -24.10 -21.50
N LYS A 313 10.33 -23.05 -22.34
CA LYS A 313 11.02 -23.09 -23.64
C LYS A 313 11.76 -21.79 -23.98
N PHE A 314 13.06 -21.76 -23.70
CA PHE A 314 14.00 -20.77 -24.24
C PHE A 314 14.65 -21.29 -25.52
N LEU A 315 14.47 -20.58 -26.63
CA LEU A 315 15.36 -20.63 -27.80
C LEU A 315 15.24 -19.33 -28.60
N SER A 316 16.07 -18.33 -28.29
CA SER A 316 16.62 -17.41 -29.30
C SER A 316 17.66 -16.44 -28.73
N ARG A 317 18.92 -16.68 -29.15
CA ARG A 317 20.12 -15.80 -29.18
C ARG A 317 19.89 -14.28 -28.93
N CYS A 318 20.59 -13.67 -27.96
CA CYS A 318 21.64 -12.64 -28.14
C CYS A 318 21.90 -11.70 -26.92
N TRP A 319 23.20 -11.32 -26.78
CA TRP A 319 23.86 -10.18 -26.08
C TRP A 319 23.79 -10.07 -24.54
N VAL A 320 24.97 -10.15 -23.91
CA VAL A 320 25.18 -9.69 -22.53
C VAL A 320 25.34 -8.18 -22.50
N ARG A 321 24.46 -7.50 -21.77
CA ARG A 321 24.53 -6.06 -21.50
C ARG A 321 24.68 -5.88 -20.00
N ALA A 322 25.83 -5.36 -19.57
CA ALA A 322 26.14 -5.15 -18.17
C ALA A 322 26.30 -3.65 -17.91
N ILE A 323 25.54 -3.14 -16.93
CA ILE A 323 25.77 -1.82 -16.36
C ILE A 323 26.55 -2.01 -15.07
N CYS A 324 27.70 -1.35 -14.97
CA CYS A 324 28.51 -1.21 -13.77
C CYS A 324 27.99 0.00 -12.99
N SER A 325 27.78 -0.15 -11.68
CA SER A 325 27.44 0.95 -10.77
C SER A 325 28.22 0.85 -9.48
N ASP A 326 28.66 1.97 -8.95
CA ASP A 326 29.24 2.02 -7.61
C ASP A 326 28.13 1.78 -6.57
N GLU A 327 28.43 0.92 -5.59
CA GLU A 327 27.59 0.61 -4.44
C GLU A 327 28.25 1.14 -3.16
N LEU A 328 27.46 1.70 -2.26
CA LEU A 328 27.92 2.16 -0.94
C LEU A 328 27.10 1.43 0.13
N SER A 329 27.78 0.89 1.14
CA SER A 329 27.14 0.45 2.38
C SER A 329 26.99 1.65 3.33
N ASP A 330 25.84 1.74 3.99
CA ASP A 330 25.58 2.71 5.09
C ASP A 330 26.54 2.56 6.28
#